data_AF-A0A3B0TL79-F1
#
_entry.id   AF-A0A3B0TL79-F1
#
_cell.length_a   1.000
_cell.length_b   1.000
_cell.length_c   1.000
_cell.angle_alpha   90.00
_cell.angle_beta   90.00
_cell.angle_gamma   90.00
#
_symmetry.space_group_name_H-M   'P 1'
#
loop_
_entity.id
_entity.type
_entity.pdbx_description
1 polymer ?
#
loop_
_entity_poly.entity_id
_entity_poly.type
_entity_poly.pdbx_seq_one_letter_code
_entity_poly.pdbx_strand_id
1 'polypeptide(L)'
;MSKDQDRYEQLARKQQKEWEVLCTYCGACCGIVEGDPCEHLLKADKGKYACAIYENRFGLHKTISGKEFKCVPIRDILHQSWMGDQHCGYKQGR
;
A
#
# COMPACT_ATOMS: atom_id res chain seq x y z
N MET A 1 8.71 -12.08 28.90
CA MET A 1 7.82 -11.15 28.19
C MET A 1 6.51 -11.11 28.95
N SER A 2 5.98 -9.91 29.24
CA SER A 2 4.73 -9.76 29.99
C SER A 2 3.55 -10.21 29.12
N LYS A 3 2.53 -10.87 29.70
CA LYS A 3 1.32 -11.32 28.96
C LYS A 3 0.61 -10.18 28.24
N ASP A 4 0.74 -8.94 28.72
CA ASP A 4 0.20 -7.75 28.05
C ASP A 4 0.97 -7.39 26.77
N GLN A 5 2.28 -7.58 26.77
CA GLN A 5 3.15 -7.27 25.62
C GLN A 5 2.82 -8.18 24.43
N ASP A 6 2.66 -9.47 24.68
CA ASP A 6 2.26 -10.44 23.66
C ASP A 6 0.87 -10.13 23.08
N ARG A 7 -0.07 -9.70 23.93
CA ARG A 7 -1.43 -9.30 23.50
C ARG A 7 -1.40 -8.07 22.61
N TYR A 8 -0.60 -7.06 22.98
CA TYR A 8 -0.43 -5.84 22.19
C TYR A 8 0.20 -6.13 20.82
N GLU A 9 1.22 -6.98 20.76
CA GLU A 9 1.87 -7.36 19.50
C GLU A 9 0.92 -8.12 18.55
N GLN A 10 0.09 -9.02 19.09
CA GLN A 10 -0.90 -9.73 18.30
C GLN A 10 -1.95 -8.79 17.69
N LEU A 11 -2.45 -7.84 18.48
CA LEU A 11 -3.38 -6.81 18.02
C LEU A 11 -2.75 -5.94 16.91
N ALA A 12 -1.53 -5.47 17.12
CA ALA A 12 -0.82 -4.65 16.13
C ALA A 12 -0.59 -5.40 14.81
N ARG A 13 -0.19 -6.68 14.87
CA ARG A 13 0.00 -7.53 13.68
C ARG A 13 -1.30 -7.78 12.92
N LYS A 14 -2.40 -7.99 13.63
CA LYS A 14 -3.72 -8.19 13.01
C LYS A 14 -4.16 -6.94 12.26
N GLN A 15 -4.05 -5.78 12.91
CA GLN A 15 -4.40 -4.50 12.32
C GLN A 15 -3.50 -4.18 11.11
N GLN A 16 -2.20 -4.47 11.18
CA GLN A 16 -1.30 -4.31 10.04
C GLN A 16 -1.71 -5.20 8.86
N LYS A 17 -2.07 -6.47 9.08
CA LYS A 17 -2.56 -7.34 7.99
C LYS A 17 -3.83 -6.77 7.35
N GLU A 18 -4.79 -6.34 8.15
CA GLU A 18 -6.03 -5.71 7.65
C GLU A 18 -5.71 -4.43 6.86
N TRP A 19 -4.70 -3.66 7.30
CA TRP A 19 -4.24 -2.43 6.67
C TRP A 19 -3.36 -2.61 5.44
N GLU A 20 -2.91 -3.83 5.16
CA GLU A 20 -2.13 -4.10 3.98
C GLU A 20 -2.95 -4.87 2.92
N VAL A 21 -3.94 -5.67 3.31
CA VAL A 21 -4.79 -6.43 2.38
C VAL A 21 -5.55 -5.53 1.40
N LEU A 22 -6.05 -4.37 1.83
CA LEU A 22 -6.81 -3.46 0.93
C LEU A 22 -5.88 -2.63 0.02
N CYS A 23 -4.60 -2.47 0.40
CA CYS A 23 -3.59 -1.79 -0.40
C CYS A 23 -3.40 -2.47 -1.77
N THR A 24 -3.58 -3.79 -1.80
CA THR A 24 -3.30 -4.65 -2.96
C THR A 24 -4.08 -4.26 -4.23
N TYR A 25 -5.24 -3.61 -4.12
CA TYR A 25 -6.19 -3.52 -5.24
C TYR A 25 -6.49 -2.10 -5.75
N CYS A 26 -6.19 -1.05 -4.98
CA CYS A 26 -6.58 0.32 -5.36
C CYS A 26 -5.62 0.97 -6.37
N GLY A 27 -4.34 0.57 -6.37
CA GLY A 27 -3.29 1.14 -7.22
C GLY A 27 -2.96 2.62 -6.96
N ALA A 28 -3.69 3.29 -6.05
CA ALA A 28 -3.58 4.73 -5.80
C ALA A 28 -2.18 5.14 -5.32
N CYS A 29 -1.63 4.43 -4.32
CA CYS A 29 -0.25 4.63 -3.85
C CYS A 29 0.81 4.19 -4.86
N CYS A 30 0.42 3.43 -5.89
CA CYS A 30 1.30 2.92 -6.93
C CYS A 30 1.27 3.78 -8.19
N GLY A 31 0.75 5.01 -8.15
CA GLY A 31 0.85 5.97 -9.25
C GLY A 31 -0.17 5.79 -10.39
N ILE A 32 -1.13 4.86 -10.27
CA ILE A 32 -2.06 4.58 -11.38
C ILE A 32 -2.95 5.77 -11.75
N VAL A 33 -3.34 6.57 -10.76
CA VAL A 33 -4.18 7.76 -10.94
C VAL A 33 -3.43 8.85 -11.72
N GLU A 34 -2.10 8.84 -11.67
CA GLU A 34 -1.25 9.82 -12.34
C GLU A 34 -0.97 9.45 -13.80
N GLY A 35 -1.40 8.25 -14.22
CA GLY A 35 -1.01 7.69 -15.51
C GLY A 35 0.44 7.17 -15.56
N ASP A 36 1.15 7.18 -14.43
CA ASP A 36 2.54 6.71 -14.32
C ASP A 36 2.68 5.71 -13.16
N PRO A 37 2.22 4.46 -13.38
CA PRO A 37 2.20 3.47 -12.31
C PRO A 37 3.60 2.92 -12.00
N CYS A 38 3.74 2.32 -10.82
CA CYS A 38 4.86 1.49 -10.44
C CYS A 38 5.13 0.41 -11.49
N GLU A 39 6.41 0.15 -11.78
CA GLU A 39 6.85 -0.87 -12.74
C GLU A 39 6.35 -2.29 -12.40
N HIS A 40 6.03 -2.54 -11.13
CA HIS A 40 5.52 -3.82 -10.64
C HIS A 40 4.00 -3.87 -10.49
N LEU A 41 3.28 -2.80 -10.86
CA LEU A 41 1.83 -2.77 -10.82
C LEU A 41 1.24 -3.49 -12.03
N LEU A 42 0.54 -4.58 -11.76
CA LEU A 42 -0.16 -5.36 -12.77
C LEU A 42 -1.64 -5.01 -12.77
N LYS A 43 -2.24 -4.95 -13.96
CA LYS A 43 -3.68 -4.85 -14.11
C LYS A 43 -4.29 -6.23 -13.87
N ALA A 44 -5.15 -6.32 -12.86
CA ALA A 44 -5.93 -7.52 -12.56
C ALA A 44 -7.33 -7.43 -13.19
N ASP A 45 -8.11 -8.50 -13.06
CA ASP A 45 -9.46 -8.56 -13.60
C ASP A 45 -10.41 -7.52 -12.99
N LYS A 46 -11.40 -7.11 -13.79
CA LYS A 46 -12.48 -6.19 -13.41
C LYS A 46 -12.00 -4.80 -12.92
N GLY A 47 -10.89 -4.31 -13.48
CA GLY A 47 -10.38 -2.96 -13.19
C GLY A 47 -9.67 -2.83 -11.84
N LYS A 48 -9.30 -3.96 -11.22
CA LYS A 48 -8.43 -3.99 -10.05
C LYS A 48 -6.96 -4.00 -10.48
N TYR A 49 -6.08 -3.73 -9.52
CA TYR A 49 -4.63 -3.85 -9.68
C TYR A 49 -4.07 -4.91 -8.73
N ALA A 50 -2.85 -5.35 -8.98
CA ALA A 50 -2.09 -6.22 -8.11
C ALA A 50 -0.61 -5.84 -8.14
N CYS A 51 0.08 -5.96 -7.00
CA CYS A 51 1.53 -5.76 -6.95
C CYS A 51 2.24 -7.09 -7.16
N ALA A 52 3.06 -7.21 -8.22
CA ALA A 52 3.81 -8.43 -8.53
C ALA A 52 4.83 -8.81 -7.45
N ILE A 53 5.33 -7.80 -6.72
CA ILE A 53 6.35 -7.95 -5.67
C ILE A 53 5.77 -7.73 -4.29
N TYR A 54 4.47 -7.98 -4.07
CA TYR A 54 3.77 -7.58 -2.84
C TYR A 54 4.53 -7.94 -1.55
N GLU A 55 5.08 -9.17 -1.45
CA GLU A 55 5.85 -9.64 -0.29
C GLU A 55 7.17 -8.85 -0.06
N ASN A 56 7.74 -8.26 -1.11
CA ASN A 56 9.01 -7.53 -1.09
C ASN A 56 8.85 -6.06 -1.53
N ARG A 57 7.64 -5.50 -1.40
CA ARG A 57 7.29 -4.20 -1.99
C ARG A 57 7.85 -2.99 -1.26
N PHE A 58 8.36 -3.15 -0.05
CA PHE A 58 8.78 -1.99 0.75
C PHE A 58 10.20 -1.58 0.40
N GLY A 59 10.39 -0.30 0.11
CA GLY A 59 11.68 0.22 -0.33
C GLY A 59 11.56 1.20 -1.49
N LEU A 60 12.69 1.44 -2.15
CA LEU A 60 12.76 2.28 -3.34
C LEU A 60 12.33 1.49 -4.57
N HIS A 61 11.43 2.08 -5.36
CA HIS A 61 10.92 1.54 -6.61
C HIS A 61 10.81 2.65 -7.66
N LYS A 62 10.57 2.24 -8.90
CA LYS A 62 10.39 3.16 -10.02
C LYS A 62 9.01 3.02 -10.65
N THR A 63 8.53 4.13 -11.20
CA THR A 63 7.40 4.12 -12.12
C THR A 63 7.84 3.69 -13.52
N ILE A 64 6.89 3.43 -14.43
CA ILE A 64 7.19 3.10 -15.83
C ILE A 64 7.95 4.23 -16.53
N SER A 65 7.70 5.50 -16.18
CA SER A 65 8.48 6.63 -16.70
C SER A 65 9.89 6.76 -16.10
N GLY A 66 10.21 6.00 -15.05
CA GLY A 66 11.49 6.01 -14.36
C GLY A 66 11.55 6.92 -13.13
N LYS A 67 10.43 7.50 -12.68
CA LYS A 67 10.37 8.32 -11.47
C LYS A 67 10.54 7.44 -10.23
N GLU A 68 11.48 7.81 -9.37
CA GLU A 68 11.74 7.09 -8.12
C GLU A 68 10.72 7.48 -7.04
N PHE A 69 10.22 6.49 -6.30
CA PHE A 69 9.38 6.69 -5.14
C PHE A 69 9.65 5.60 -4.09
N LYS A 70 9.24 5.86 -2.85
CA LYS A 70 9.38 4.89 -1.75
C LYS A 70 8.04 4.25 -1.44
N CYS A 71 7.93 2.95 -1.65
CA CYS A 71 6.79 2.18 -1.17
C CYS A 71 7.01 1.85 0.31
N VAL A 72 5.99 2.12 1.12
CA VAL A 72 6.03 2.07 2.58
C VAL A 72 4.76 1.41 3.12
N PRO A 73 4.77 0.90 4.36
CA PRO A 73 3.56 0.41 5.01
C PRO A 73 2.48 1.49 5.01
N ILE A 74 1.23 1.12 4.73
CA ILE A 74 0.12 2.07 4.64
C ILE A 74 -0.05 2.84 5.95
N ARG A 75 0.14 2.17 7.09
CA ARG A 75 0.06 2.81 8.42
C ARG A 75 0.95 4.04 8.53
N ASP A 76 2.11 4.01 7.90
CA ASP A 76 3.13 5.05 8.06
C ASP A 76 2.75 6.32 7.29
N ILE A 77 1.97 6.18 6.21
CA ILE A 77 1.56 7.31 5.36
C ILE A 77 0.09 7.68 5.49
N LEU A 78 -0.75 6.87 6.12
CA LEU A 78 -2.21 7.05 6.14
C LEU A 78 -2.69 8.47 6.51
N HIS A 79 -1.97 9.14 7.41
CA HIS A 79 -2.28 10.49 7.88
C HIS A 79 -1.54 11.62 7.13
N GLN A 80 -0.69 11.27 6.18
CA GLN A 80 0.07 12.21 5.35
C GLN A 80 -0.69 12.49 4.06
N SER A 81 -0.35 13.56 3.34
CA SER A 81 -0.83 13.75 1.97
C SER A 81 0.22 13.26 0.98
N TRP A 82 -0.21 12.53 -0.04
CA TRP A 82 0.62 12.11 -1.16
C TRP A 82 -0.20 12.14 -2.44
N MET A 83 0.49 12.15 -3.56
CA MET A 83 -0.17 12.20 -4.86
C MET A 83 -1.02 10.94 -5.08
N GLY A 84 -2.33 11.11 -5.28
CA GLY A 84 -3.30 10.01 -5.38
C GLY A 84 -3.92 9.56 -4.05
N ASP A 85 -3.59 10.18 -2.93
CA ASP A 85 -4.11 9.82 -1.60
C ASP A 85 -5.63 9.90 -1.49
N GLN A 86 -6.26 10.85 -2.18
CA GLN A 86 -7.72 10.97 -2.30
C GLN A 86 -8.36 9.73 -2.92
N HIS A 87 -7.64 8.88 -3.66
CA HIS A 87 -8.15 7.63 -4.24
C HIS A 87 -7.75 6.39 -3.43
N CYS A 88 -7.05 6.58 -2.29
CA CYS A 88 -6.68 5.50 -1.42
C CYS A 88 -7.91 4.92 -0.72
N GLY A 89 -8.12 3.60 -0.86
CA GLY A 89 -9.23 2.90 -0.19
C GLY A 89 -9.25 3.10 1.33
N TYR A 90 -8.07 3.26 1.95
CA TYR A 90 -7.95 3.53 3.38
C TYR A 90 -8.40 4.93 3.81
N LYS A 91 -8.22 5.95 2.97
CA LYS A 91 -8.70 7.31 3.27
C LYS A 91 -10.18 7.49 2.95
N GLN A 92 -10.70 6.75 1.98
CA GLN A 92 -12.10 6.83 1.56
C GLN A 92 -13.05 5.96 2.38
N GLY A 93 -12.55 5.14 3.32
CA GLY A 93 -13.39 4.38 4.26
C GLY A 93 -14.27 3.31 3.63
N ARG A 94 -13.77 2.59 2.61
CA ARG A 94 -14.50 1.47 1.98
C ARG A 94 -14.31 0.14 2.68
#